data_AF-A0AAD1R6H6-F1
#
_entry.id   AF-A0AAD1R6H6-F1
#
_cell.length_a   1.000
_cell.length_b   1.000
_cell.length_c   1.000
_cell.angle_alpha   90.00
_cell.angle_beta   90.00
_cell.angle_gamma   90.00
#
_symmetry.space_group_name_H-M   'P 1'
#
loop_
_entity.id
_entity.type
_entity.pdbx_description
1 polymer ?
#
loop_
_entity_poly.entity_id
_entity_poly.type
_entity_poly.pdbx_seq_one_letter_code
_entity_poly.pdbx_strand_id
1 'polypeptide(L)'
;MLSKQAQRALIGWEAHSPRIITASFRTKQKKVKLNIIQSYTSTNDSDTEDKDEFYNRLQKIVETFRARDILILVGGLDPTIQDMNKSWGYMDCETSLKNKFEVLHELHEKGERIGVQASWQTIKDTLRTACQEVVGAKKHHHKDWITPETLGKIEERKQKKVAVNNSRTRVEKANAQVEYAEVHRAVKKSIRKDKKDYIDGLAAEAEQAAYNGNMKQLYNTTKKLSGKYSTPERTVKDKEVKVITILAQQMNRLSEHFKELLNRPAPLNPRDINPANEDLPINCSKPTREEIRKAITL
;
A
#
# COMPACT_ATOMS: atom_id res chain seq x y z
N MET A 1 3.28 -1.33 -20.58
CA MET A 1 3.25 -0.26 -19.56
C MET A 1 3.02 -0.86 -18.17
N LEU A 2 3.74 -0.38 -17.16
CA LEU A 2 3.58 -0.82 -15.76
C LEU A 2 2.18 -0.48 -15.22
N SER A 3 1.58 -1.36 -14.42
CA SER A 3 0.29 -1.09 -13.78
C SER A 3 0.41 0.04 -12.76
N LYS A 4 -0.69 0.78 -12.49
CA LYS A 4 -0.72 1.83 -11.46
C LYS A 4 -0.27 1.32 -10.08
N GLN A 5 -0.50 0.04 -9.81
CA GLN A 5 -0.08 -0.61 -8.57
C GLN A 5 1.42 -0.88 -8.54
N ALA A 6 1.99 -1.32 -9.66
CA ALA A 6 3.44 -1.54 -9.80
C ALA A 6 4.22 -0.22 -9.75
N GLN A 7 3.71 0.86 -10.37
CA GLN A 7 4.33 2.19 -10.29
C GLN A 7 4.41 2.73 -8.86
N ARG A 8 3.37 2.52 -8.04
CA ARG A 8 3.38 2.91 -6.62
C ARG A 8 4.29 2.05 -5.75
N ALA A 9 4.58 0.84 -6.19
CA ALA A 9 5.44 -0.10 -5.48
C ALA A 9 6.92 0.08 -5.86
N LEU A 10 7.24 0.64 -7.04
CA LEU A 10 8.61 0.90 -7.47
C LEU A 10 9.32 1.82 -6.46
N ILE A 11 10.43 1.34 -5.90
CA ILE A 11 11.30 2.12 -5.03
C ILE A 11 12.31 2.88 -5.88
N GLY A 12 12.87 2.20 -6.89
CA GLY A 12 13.85 2.76 -7.81
C GLY A 12 14.32 1.69 -8.80
N TRP A 13 15.05 2.11 -9.82
CA TRP A 13 15.74 1.25 -10.76
C TRP A 13 17.12 1.83 -11.06
N GLU A 14 18.08 0.98 -11.37
CA GLU A 14 19.46 1.36 -11.66
C GLU A 14 19.97 0.57 -12.85
N ALA A 15 20.46 1.27 -13.88
CA ALA A 15 21.16 0.62 -14.99
C ALA A 15 22.64 0.51 -14.63
N HIS A 16 23.10 -0.69 -14.34
CA HIS A 16 24.52 -0.91 -14.04
C HIS A 16 25.33 -1.03 -15.32
N SER A 17 24.77 -1.55 -16.40
CA SER A 17 25.40 -1.60 -17.73
C SER A 17 24.32 -1.60 -18.82
N PRO A 18 24.68 -1.43 -20.12
CA PRO A 18 23.71 -1.58 -21.21
C PRO A 18 22.97 -2.92 -21.21
N ARG A 19 23.53 -3.92 -20.52
CA ARG A 19 23.04 -5.30 -20.46
C ARG A 19 22.52 -5.71 -19.08
N ILE A 20 22.66 -4.88 -18.04
CA ILE A 20 22.22 -5.19 -16.68
C ILE A 20 21.44 -4.00 -16.11
N ILE A 21 20.17 -4.24 -15.79
CA ILE A 21 19.29 -3.28 -15.12
C ILE A 21 18.71 -3.93 -13.89
N THR A 22 18.70 -3.21 -12.76
CA THR A 22 18.03 -3.63 -11.55
C THR A 22 16.83 -2.75 -11.25
N ALA A 23 15.78 -3.34 -10.70
CA ALA A 23 14.60 -2.63 -10.25
C ALA A 23 14.15 -3.17 -8.89
N SER A 24 13.99 -2.26 -7.92
CA SER A 24 13.55 -2.59 -6.56
C SER A 24 12.12 -2.16 -6.33
N PHE A 25 11.32 -3.04 -5.75
CA PHE A 25 9.91 -2.85 -5.46
C PHE A 25 9.62 -3.09 -3.98
N ARG A 26 8.70 -2.29 -3.45
CA ARG A 26 8.15 -2.39 -2.11
C ARG A 26 7.12 -3.50 -2.08
N THR A 27 7.36 -4.51 -1.25
CA THR A 27 6.35 -5.53 -0.97
C THR A 27 5.38 -5.07 0.10
N LYS A 28 4.31 -5.84 0.33
CA LYS A 28 3.38 -5.57 1.44
C LYS A 28 4.02 -5.82 2.81
N GLN A 29 5.04 -6.66 2.88
CA GLN A 29 5.82 -6.84 4.10
C GLN A 29 6.83 -5.69 4.21
N LYS A 30 6.65 -4.80 5.19
CA LYS A 30 7.48 -3.58 5.33
C LYS A 30 8.99 -3.86 5.43
N LYS A 31 9.39 -5.07 5.84
CA LYS A 31 10.79 -5.47 6.06
C LYS A 31 11.42 -6.19 4.85
N VAL A 32 10.65 -6.57 3.84
CA VAL A 32 11.09 -7.37 2.68
C VAL A 32 10.86 -6.57 1.39
N LYS A 33 11.91 -6.46 0.57
CA LYS A 33 11.84 -5.86 -0.78
C LYS A 33 11.84 -6.95 -1.84
N LEU A 34 11.35 -6.61 -3.03
CA LEU A 34 11.48 -7.43 -4.22
C LEU A 34 12.47 -6.74 -5.16
N ASN A 35 13.53 -7.41 -5.55
CA ASN A 35 14.53 -6.92 -6.48
C ASN A 35 14.49 -7.77 -7.73
N ILE A 36 14.41 -7.12 -8.88
CA ILE A 36 14.41 -7.77 -10.20
C ILE A 36 15.68 -7.33 -10.91
N ILE A 37 16.53 -8.27 -11.30
CA ILE A 37 17.68 -8.02 -12.16
C ILE A 37 17.29 -8.51 -13.55
N GLN A 38 17.29 -7.60 -14.51
CA GLN A 38 17.21 -7.96 -15.92
C GLN A 38 18.62 -7.96 -16.51
N SER A 39 19.05 -9.10 -17.03
CA SER A 39 20.36 -9.29 -17.62
C SER A 39 20.27 -9.87 -19.03
N TYR A 40 21.09 -9.38 -19.96
CA TYR A 40 21.28 -9.98 -21.27
C TYR A 40 22.74 -10.40 -21.41
N THR A 41 23.02 -11.71 -21.54
CA THR A 41 24.39 -12.16 -21.80
C THR A 41 24.85 -11.76 -23.19
N SER A 42 26.17 -11.69 -23.34
CA SER A 42 26.81 -11.59 -24.65
C SER A 42 26.52 -12.84 -25.49
N THR A 43 26.48 -12.69 -26.81
CA THR A 43 26.40 -13.83 -27.74
C THR A 43 27.63 -14.72 -27.60
N ASN A 44 27.49 -16.02 -27.93
CA ASN A 44 28.54 -17.03 -27.79
C ASN A 44 29.92 -16.60 -28.33
N ASP A 45 29.95 -15.76 -29.37
CA ASP A 45 31.14 -15.30 -30.10
C ASP A 45 31.92 -14.15 -29.41
N SER A 46 31.53 -13.69 -28.22
CA SER A 46 32.32 -12.67 -27.50
C SER A 46 33.48 -13.27 -26.71
N ASP A 47 34.55 -12.48 -26.58
CA ASP A 47 35.75 -12.86 -25.84
C ASP A 47 35.44 -13.29 -24.39
N THR A 48 36.22 -14.24 -23.88
CA THR A 48 36.04 -14.82 -22.54
C THR A 48 36.23 -13.79 -21.43
N GLU A 49 37.11 -12.80 -21.64
CA GLU A 49 37.35 -11.70 -20.71
C GLU A 49 36.11 -10.81 -20.51
N ASP A 50 35.37 -10.51 -21.59
CA ASP A 50 34.12 -9.73 -21.53
C ASP A 50 33.02 -10.48 -20.77
N LYS A 51 33.00 -11.82 -20.87
CA LYS A 51 32.07 -12.67 -20.13
C LYS A 51 32.42 -12.65 -18.63
N ASP A 52 33.69 -12.82 -18.29
CA ASP A 52 34.14 -12.80 -16.90
C ASP A 52 33.89 -11.44 -16.23
N GLU A 53 34.13 -10.32 -16.93
CA GLU A 53 33.79 -8.99 -16.41
C GLU A 53 32.28 -8.86 -16.14
N PHE A 54 31.45 -9.35 -17.07
CA PHE A 54 30.00 -9.33 -16.93
C PHE A 54 29.52 -10.13 -15.70
N TYR A 55 30.01 -11.35 -15.51
CA TYR A 55 29.62 -12.21 -14.38
C TYR A 55 30.12 -11.69 -13.04
N ASN A 56 31.36 -11.20 -12.97
CA ASN A 56 31.89 -10.57 -11.76
C ASN A 56 31.07 -9.34 -11.35
N ARG A 57 30.65 -8.52 -12.34
CA ARG A 57 29.78 -7.38 -12.10
C ARG A 57 28.39 -7.79 -11.62
N LEU A 58 27.81 -8.83 -12.23
CA LEU A 58 26.52 -9.37 -11.83
C LEU A 58 26.55 -9.92 -10.40
N GLN A 59 27.61 -10.65 -10.03
CA GLN A 59 27.79 -11.18 -8.69
C GLN A 59 27.84 -10.07 -7.64
N LYS A 60 28.64 -9.01 -7.88
CA LYS A 60 28.72 -7.85 -6.98
C LYS A 60 27.36 -7.17 -6.76
N ILE A 61 26.53 -7.13 -7.80
CA ILE A 61 25.17 -6.58 -7.72
C ILE A 61 24.27 -7.49 -6.87
N VAL A 62 24.35 -8.81 -7.05
CA VAL A 62 23.59 -9.79 -6.26
C VAL A 62 23.95 -9.69 -4.77
N GLU A 63 25.24 -9.57 -4.46
CA GLU A 63 25.76 -9.42 -3.09
C GLU A 63 25.34 -8.11 -2.41
N THR A 64 24.99 -7.09 -3.19
CA THR A 64 24.49 -5.81 -2.66
C THR A 64 23.08 -5.97 -2.03
N PHE A 65 22.32 -6.99 -2.43
CA PHE A 65 20.98 -7.23 -1.89
C PHE A 65 21.02 -8.03 -0.59
N ARG A 66 20.11 -7.70 0.33
CA ARG A 66 20.00 -8.40 1.61
C ARG A 66 19.42 -9.81 1.40
N ALA A 67 19.97 -10.81 2.10
CA ALA A 67 19.50 -12.20 2.07
C ALA A 67 18.00 -12.39 2.40
N ARG A 68 17.38 -11.44 3.12
CA ARG A 68 15.94 -11.46 3.45
C ARG A 68 15.03 -10.92 2.34
N ASP A 69 15.59 -10.20 1.37
CA ASP A 69 14.84 -9.62 0.27
C ASP A 69 14.68 -10.66 -0.85
N ILE A 70 13.58 -10.59 -1.60
CA ILE A 70 13.31 -11.50 -2.71
C ILE A 70 14.10 -11.01 -3.93
N LEU A 71 14.90 -11.89 -4.54
CA LEU A 71 15.65 -11.60 -5.77
C LEU A 71 15.13 -12.45 -6.92
N ILE A 72 14.82 -11.82 -8.05
CA ILE A 72 14.47 -12.49 -9.29
C ILE A 72 15.46 -12.05 -10.35
N LEU A 73 16.20 -13.01 -10.91
CA LEU A 73 17.08 -12.77 -12.04
C LEU A 73 16.36 -13.21 -13.32
N VAL A 74 16.23 -12.29 -14.27
CA VAL A 74 15.46 -12.45 -15.51
C VAL A 74 16.38 -12.16 -16.67
N GLY A 75 16.66 -13.14 -17.51
CA GLY A 75 17.62 -12.95 -18.60
C GLY A 75 17.96 -14.22 -19.34
N GLY A 76 18.44 -14.08 -20.57
CA GLY A 76 19.16 -15.16 -21.23
C GLY A 76 20.51 -15.30 -20.55
N LEU A 77 20.69 -16.36 -19.78
CA LEU A 77 22.00 -16.81 -19.31
C LEU A 77 22.50 -17.85 -20.31
N ASP A 78 23.76 -17.76 -20.74
CA ASP A 78 24.35 -18.78 -21.61
C ASP A 78 24.31 -20.15 -20.91
N PRO A 79 23.71 -21.19 -21.53
CA PRO A 79 23.55 -22.51 -20.92
C PRO A 79 24.87 -23.27 -20.71
N THR A 80 25.96 -22.85 -21.36
CA THR A 80 27.30 -23.44 -21.18
C THR A 80 27.90 -23.20 -19.78
N ILE A 81 27.42 -22.20 -19.04
CA ILE A 81 27.88 -21.90 -17.68
C ILE A 81 27.11 -22.70 -16.63
N GLN A 82 26.02 -23.37 -17.02
CA GLN A 82 25.28 -24.26 -16.13
C GLN A 82 26.11 -25.50 -15.74
N ASP A 83 27.09 -25.89 -16.56
CA ASP A 83 28.04 -26.97 -16.25
C ASP A 83 29.24 -26.53 -15.40
N MET A 84 29.57 -25.23 -15.33
CA MET A 84 30.65 -24.73 -14.46
C MET A 84 30.29 -24.75 -12.96
N ASN A 85 29.02 -24.93 -12.61
CA ASN A 85 28.61 -25.20 -11.23
C ASN A 85 29.06 -26.58 -10.70
N LYS A 86 29.59 -27.47 -11.56
CA LYS A 86 30.19 -28.75 -11.14
C LYS A 86 31.70 -28.70 -10.95
N SER A 87 32.39 -27.62 -11.37
CA SER A 87 33.87 -27.54 -11.35
C SER A 87 34.45 -26.59 -10.29
N TRP A 88 33.63 -25.83 -9.56
CA TRP A 88 34.10 -24.99 -8.45
C TRP A 88 34.01 -25.76 -7.13
N GLY A 89 34.93 -26.70 -6.95
CA GLY A 89 35.28 -27.19 -5.61
C GLY A 89 36.22 -26.20 -4.92
N TYR A 90 35.94 -25.96 -3.63
CA TYR A 90 36.80 -25.34 -2.61
C TYR A 90 36.90 -23.80 -2.52
N MET A 91 35.99 -23.20 -1.73
CA MET A 91 36.38 -22.71 -0.38
C MET A 91 35.14 -22.51 0.51
N ASP A 92 35.08 -23.32 1.56
CA ASP A 92 34.23 -23.26 2.77
C ASP A 92 33.25 -22.10 2.90
N CYS A 93 32.06 -22.29 2.34
CA CYS A 93 30.81 -21.82 2.92
C CYS A 93 29.80 -22.94 2.75
N GLU A 94 29.85 -23.92 3.65
CA GLU A 94 28.78 -24.89 3.87
C GLU A 94 27.52 -24.15 4.34
N THR A 95 26.84 -23.50 3.39
CA THR A 95 25.45 -23.08 3.54
C THR A 95 24.75 -23.66 2.34
N SER A 96 24.34 -24.91 2.52
CA SER A 96 23.27 -25.57 1.78
C SER A 96 22.13 -24.55 1.57
N LEU A 97 22.16 -23.87 0.42
CA LEU A 97 21.01 -23.17 -0.12
C LEU A 97 20.03 -24.29 -0.50
N LYS A 98 19.31 -24.85 0.47
CA LYS A 98 18.10 -25.63 0.23
C LYS A 98 17.06 -24.69 -0.32
N ASN A 99 17.23 -24.40 -1.61
CA ASN A 99 16.35 -23.56 -2.37
C ASN A 99 15.01 -24.29 -2.46
N LYS A 100 13.92 -23.67 -2.00
CA LYS A 100 12.57 -24.23 -2.18
C LYS A 100 12.16 -24.41 -3.66
N PHE A 101 13.03 -24.02 -4.60
CA PHE A 101 12.92 -24.22 -6.03
C PHE A 101 13.74 -25.43 -6.55
N GLU A 102 14.32 -26.28 -5.69
CA GLU A 102 15.00 -27.54 -6.08
C GLU A 102 14.08 -28.44 -6.93
N VAL A 103 12.77 -28.40 -6.64
CA VAL A 103 11.69 -29.05 -7.42
C VAL A 103 11.68 -28.63 -8.90
N LEU A 104 12.09 -27.40 -9.23
CA LEU A 104 12.14 -26.93 -10.63
C LEU A 104 13.34 -27.50 -11.38
N HIS A 105 14.43 -27.84 -10.67
CA HIS A 105 15.64 -28.42 -11.27
C HIS A 105 15.43 -29.91 -11.58
N GLU A 106 14.78 -30.65 -10.68
CA GLU A 106 14.43 -32.07 -10.87
C GLU A 106 13.48 -32.30 -12.07
N LEU A 107 12.62 -31.33 -12.38
CA LEU A 107 11.72 -31.39 -13.53
C LEU A 107 12.44 -31.17 -14.88
N HIS A 108 13.61 -30.55 -14.89
CA HIS A 108 14.42 -30.32 -16.10
C HIS A 108 15.39 -31.48 -16.36
N GLU A 109 15.80 -32.23 -15.33
CA GLU A 109 16.72 -33.37 -15.46
C GLU A 109 16.07 -34.67 -15.97
N LYS A 110 14.74 -34.80 -15.87
CA LYS A 110 14.02 -35.92 -16.49
C LYS A 110 13.87 -35.65 -17.99
N GLY A 111 14.85 -36.12 -18.74
CA GLY A 111 15.05 -35.94 -20.18
C GLY A 111 13.95 -36.48 -21.11
N GLU A 112 12.72 -35.98 -20.97
CA GLU A 112 11.74 -35.98 -22.05
C GLU A 112 11.73 -34.60 -22.70
N ARG A 113 11.80 -34.56 -24.03
CA ARG A 113 11.67 -33.34 -24.86
C ARG A 113 10.24 -32.79 -24.74
N ILE A 114 9.90 -32.24 -23.59
CA ILE A 114 8.67 -31.49 -23.38
C ILE A 114 8.86 -30.18 -24.16
N GLY A 115 7.99 -29.93 -25.15
CA GLY A 115 8.06 -28.69 -25.94
C GLY A 115 8.07 -27.46 -25.03
N VAL A 116 8.83 -26.42 -25.41
CA VAL A 116 9.10 -25.20 -24.60
C VAL A 116 7.83 -24.59 -23.96
N GLN A 117 6.69 -24.70 -24.64
CA GLN A 117 5.40 -24.22 -24.13
C GLN A 117 4.86 -25.06 -22.96
N ALA A 118 5.02 -26.39 -23.02
CA ALA A 118 4.59 -27.29 -21.98
C ALA A 118 5.51 -27.21 -20.75
N SER A 119 6.84 -27.05 -20.95
CA SER A 119 7.76 -26.82 -19.82
C SER A 119 7.48 -25.48 -19.13
N TRP A 120 7.20 -24.42 -19.89
CA TRP A 120 6.77 -23.13 -19.34
C TRP A 120 5.46 -23.23 -18.56
N GLN A 121 4.48 -23.99 -19.06
CA GLN A 121 3.21 -24.20 -18.37
C GLN A 121 3.42 -24.95 -17.06
N THR A 122 4.26 -25.99 -17.05
CA THR A 122 4.66 -26.73 -15.83
C THR A 122 5.29 -25.80 -14.81
N ILE A 123 6.28 -24.98 -15.20
CA ILE A 123 6.93 -24.00 -14.31
C ILE A 123 5.91 -23.00 -13.76
N LYS A 124 5.01 -22.51 -14.61
CA LYS A 124 3.99 -21.54 -14.21
C LYS A 124 3.00 -22.14 -13.21
N ASP A 125 2.65 -23.41 -13.37
CA ASP A 125 1.71 -24.10 -12.48
C ASP A 125 2.39 -24.49 -11.16
N THR A 126 3.62 -25.02 -11.18
CA THR A 126 4.39 -25.31 -9.96
C THR A 126 4.67 -24.05 -9.14
N LEU A 127 5.08 -22.95 -9.78
CA LEU A 127 5.28 -21.67 -9.11
C LEU A 127 3.97 -21.16 -8.48
N ARG A 128 2.84 -21.30 -9.18
CA ARG A 128 1.53 -20.89 -8.68
C ARG A 128 1.13 -21.71 -7.45
N THR A 129 1.32 -23.03 -7.50
CA THR A 129 1.05 -23.94 -6.39
C THR A 129 1.92 -23.62 -5.18
N ALA A 130 3.24 -23.50 -5.36
CA ALA A 130 4.17 -23.15 -4.29
C ALA A 130 3.84 -21.78 -3.65
N CYS A 131 3.47 -20.79 -4.47
CA CYS A 131 3.03 -19.49 -3.99
C CYS A 131 1.69 -19.58 -3.23
N GLN A 132 0.74 -20.41 -3.66
CA GLN A 132 -0.51 -20.63 -2.96
C GLN A 132 -0.31 -21.33 -1.61
N GLU A 133 0.61 -22.29 -1.52
CA GLU A 133 0.92 -22.98 -0.26
C GLU A 133 1.68 -22.10 0.73
N VAL A 134 2.73 -21.41 0.27
CA VAL A 134 3.62 -20.64 1.15
C VAL A 134 3.02 -19.28 1.52
N VAL A 135 2.41 -18.59 0.54
CA VAL A 135 1.93 -17.21 0.72
C VAL A 135 0.42 -17.16 0.96
N GLY A 136 -0.34 -18.13 0.42
CA GLY A 136 -1.79 -18.12 0.46
C GLY A 136 -2.42 -17.10 -0.47
N ALA A 137 -3.68 -17.32 -0.83
CA ALA A 137 -4.48 -16.28 -1.48
C ALA A 137 -4.80 -15.16 -0.46
N LYS A 138 -4.69 -13.90 -0.89
CA LYS A 138 -5.15 -12.77 -0.08
C LYS A 138 -6.64 -12.94 0.22
N LYS A 139 -6.98 -13.30 1.46
CA LYS A 139 -8.37 -13.33 1.92
C LYS A 139 -8.92 -11.90 1.87
N HIS A 140 -9.85 -11.67 0.96
CA HIS A 140 -10.63 -10.44 0.96
C HIS A 140 -11.69 -10.58 2.05
N HIS A 141 -11.46 -9.93 3.18
CA HIS A 141 -12.50 -9.75 4.18
C HIS A 141 -13.60 -8.88 3.54
N HIS A 142 -14.75 -9.50 3.29
CA HIS A 142 -15.97 -8.75 3.08
C HIS A 142 -16.30 -8.05 4.40
N LYS A 143 -17.05 -6.96 4.32
CA LYS A 143 -17.48 -6.27 5.53
C LYS A 143 -18.38 -7.24 6.29
N ASP A 144 -18.20 -7.31 7.61
CA ASP A 144 -18.87 -8.30 8.48
C ASP A 144 -20.40 -8.24 8.42
N TRP A 145 -20.97 -7.13 7.95
CA TRP A 145 -22.41 -6.94 7.78
C TRP A 145 -23.00 -7.46 6.47
N ILE A 146 -22.17 -7.89 5.51
CA ILE A 146 -22.67 -8.43 4.23
C ILE A 146 -23.04 -9.89 4.44
N THR A 147 -24.30 -10.23 4.16
CA THR A 147 -24.82 -11.58 4.35
C THR A 147 -24.31 -12.54 3.26
N PRO A 148 -24.24 -13.86 3.54
CA PRO A 148 -23.87 -14.87 2.54
C PRO A 148 -24.84 -14.88 1.34
N GLU A 149 -26.12 -14.57 1.55
CA GLU A 149 -27.11 -14.45 0.48
C GLU A 149 -26.75 -13.32 -0.49
N THR A 150 -26.37 -12.14 0.03
CA THR A 150 -25.91 -11.02 -0.81
C THR A 150 -24.61 -11.34 -1.54
N LEU A 151 -23.71 -12.13 -0.94
CA LEU A 151 -22.51 -12.61 -1.62
C LEU A 151 -22.84 -13.52 -2.80
N GLY A 152 -23.83 -14.41 -2.66
CA GLY A 152 -24.33 -15.24 -3.76
C GLY A 152 -24.83 -14.40 -4.94
N LYS A 153 -25.66 -13.38 -4.67
CA LYS A 153 -26.15 -12.45 -5.70
C LYS A 153 -25.02 -11.66 -6.38
N ILE A 154 -23.97 -11.30 -5.64
CA ILE A 154 -22.78 -10.64 -6.21
C ILE A 154 -22.05 -11.56 -7.19
N GLU A 155 -21.97 -12.85 -6.88
CA GLU A 155 -21.34 -13.85 -7.75
C GLU A 155 -22.17 -14.08 -9.02
N GLU A 156 -23.48 -14.24 -8.88
CA GLU A 156 -24.42 -14.32 -10.02
C GLU A 156 -24.27 -13.11 -10.95
N ARG A 157 -24.19 -11.89 -10.39
CA ARG A 157 -23.93 -10.67 -11.15
C ARG A 157 -22.60 -10.74 -11.92
N LYS A 158 -21.54 -11.32 -11.35
CA LYS A 158 -20.26 -11.48 -12.05
C LYS A 158 -20.40 -12.43 -13.22
N GLN A 159 -21.09 -13.56 -13.05
CA GLN A 159 -21.35 -14.52 -14.12
C GLN A 159 -22.12 -13.86 -15.28
N LYS A 160 -23.18 -13.11 -14.98
CA LYS A 160 -23.92 -12.33 -16.00
C LYS A 160 -23.04 -11.27 -16.67
N LYS A 161 -22.10 -10.66 -15.93
CA LYS A 161 -21.14 -9.71 -16.53
C LYS A 161 -20.17 -10.39 -17.49
N VAL A 162 -19.75 -11.62 -17.19
CA VAL A 162 -18.93 -12.43 -18.09
C VAL A 162 -19.71 -12.77 -19.35
N ALA A 163 -20.99 -13.14 -19.25
CA ALA A 163 -21.86 -13.39 -20.41
C ALA A 163 -21.96 -12.16 -21.33
N VAL A 164 -22.12 -10.95 -20.77
CA VAL A 164 -22.11 -9.69 -21.53
C VAL A 164 -20.77 -9.46 -22.26
N ASN A 165 -19.65 -9.77 -21.60
CA ASN A 165 -18.32 -9.57 -22.18
C ASN A 165 -18.00 -10.59 -23.28
N ASN A 166 -18.51 -11.81 -23.16
CA ASN A 166 -18.29 -12.90 -24.11
C ASN A 166 -19.28 -12.91 -25.29
N SER A 167 -20.30 -12.03 -25.26
CA SER A 167 -21.31 -11.92 -26.31
C SER A 167 -20.67 -11.49 -27.65
N ARG A 168 -20.96 -12.23 -28.73
CA ARG A 168 -20.36 -12.00 -30.05
C ARG A 168 -21.23 -11.13 -30.96
N THR A 169 -22.54 -11.23 -30.83
CA THR A 169 -23.49 -10.43 -31.63
C THR A 169 -24.09 -9.26 -30.84
N ARG A 170 -24.60 -8.25 -31.55
CA ARG A 170 -25.25 -7.07 -30.92
C ARG A 170 -26.53 -7.44 -30.17
N VAL A 171 -27.31 -8.39 -30.69
CA VAL A 171 -28.59 -8.82 -30.10
C VAL A 171 -28.35 -9.60 -28.82
N GLU A 172 -27.45 -10.58 -28.83
CA GLU A 172 -27.07 -11.34 -27.62
C GLU A 172 -26.53 -10.42 -26.53
N LYS A 173 -25.69 -9.46 -26.91
CA LYS A 173 -25.14 -8.47 -25.96
C LYS A 173 -26.24 -7.62 -25.33
N ALA A 174 -27.25 -7.19 -26.11
CA ALA A 174 -28.38 -6.43 -25.60
C ALA A 174 -29.19 -7.25 -24.57
N ASN A 175 -29.50 -8.50 -24.89
CA ASN A 175 -30.23 -9.40 -23.99
C ASN A 175 -29.45 -9.68 -22.70
N ALA A 176 -28.18 -10.06 -22.81
CA ALA A 176 -27.31 -10.30 -21.66
C ALA A 176 -27.17 -9.05 -20.76
N GLN A 177 -27.25 -7.85 -21.36
CA GLN A 177 -27.14 -6.59 -20.64
C GLN A 177 -28.42 -6.24 -19.88
N VAL A 178 -29.59 -6.63 -20.37
CA VAL A 178 -30.87 -6.57 -19.64
C VAL A 178 -30.80 -7.48 -18.41
N GLU A 179 -30.43 -8.75 -18.58
CA GLU A 179 -30.29 -9.70 -17.47
C GLU A 179 -29.27 -9.22 -16.43
N TYR A 180 -28.11 -8.71 -16.87
CA TYR A 180 -27.13 -8.11 -15.98
C TYR A 180 -27.70 -6.92 -15.19
N ALA A 181 -28.50 -6.07 -15.83
CA ALA A 181 -29.09 -4.90 -15.19
C ALA A 181 -30.06 -5.28 -14.07
N GLU A 182 -30.86 -6.33 -14.26
CA GLU A 182 -31.78 -6.86 -13.25
C GLU A 182 -31.03 -7.40 -12.03
N VAL A 183 -30.07 -8.31 -12.24
CA VAL A 183 -29.27 -8.87 -11.14
C VAL A 183 -28.46 -7.77 -10.44
N HIS A 184 -27.94 -6.79 -11.18
CA HIS A 184 -27.23 -5.65 -10.59
C HIS A 184 -28.15 -4.77 -9.71
N ARG A 185 -29.40 -4.55 -10.11
CA ARG A 185 -30.40 -3.85 -9.27
C ARG A 185 -30.72 -4.66 -8.02
N ALA A 186 -30.90 -5.97 -8.15
CA ALA A 186 -31.15 -6.88 -7.03
C ALA A 186 -29.99 -6.87 -6.02
N VAL A 187 -28.74 -6.94 -6.48
CA VAL A 187 -27.54 -6.80 -5.64
C VAL A 187 -27.53 -5.47 -4.90
N LYS A 188 -27.81 -4.36 -5.59
CA LYS A 188 -27.88 -3.03 -4.93
C LYS A 188 -28.99 -2.97 -3.87
N LYS A 189 -30.12 -3.63 -4.08
CA LYS A 189 -31.21 -3.72 -3.09
C LYS A 189 -30.77 -4.55 -1.88
N SER A 190 -30.18 -5.72 -2.11
CA SER A 190 -29.66 -6.63 -1.06
C SER A 190 -28.60 -5.94 -0.19
N ILE A 191 -27.60 -5.28 -0.80
CA ILE A 191 -26.56 -4.57 -0.06
C ILE A 191 -27.13 -3.43 0.80
N ARG A 192 -28.15 -2.72 0.31
CA ARG A 192 -28.80 -1.65 1.10
C ARG A 192 -29.59 -2.22 2.27
N LYS A 193 -30.27 -3.36 2.05
CA LYS A 193 -30.99 -4.08 3.09
C LYS A 193 -30.03 -4.56 4.18
N ASP A 194 -29.00 -5.34 3.82
CA ASP A 194 -27.99 -5.83 4.76
C ASP A 194 -27.35 -4.70 5.58
N LYS A 195 -27.01 -3.58 4.92
CA LYS A 195 -26.45 -2.42 5.60
C LYS A 195 -27.44 -1.80 6.59
N LYS A 196 -28.71 -1.71 6.21
CA LYS A 196 -29.77 -1.18 7.07
C LYS A 196 -29.95 -2.10 8.29
N ASP A 197 -30.14 -3.39 8.06
CA ASP A 197 -30.35 -4.39 9.12
C ASP A 197 -29.19 -4.40 10.12
N TYR A 198 -27.95 -4.23 9.63
CA TYR A 198 -26.78 -4.10 10.50
C TYR A 198 -26.77 -2.82 11.34
N ILE A 199 -27.12 -1.67 10.75
CA ILE A 199 -27.19 -0.41 11.48
C ILE A 199 -28.33 -0.45 12.51
N ASP A 200 -29.49 -0.98 12.12
CA ASP A 200 -30.65 -1.15 13.00
C ASP A 200 -30.31 -2.08 14.17
N GLY A 201 -29.57 -3.18 13.91
CA GLY A 201 -29.05 -4.06 14.96
C GLY A 201 -28.08 -3.36 15.93
N LEU A 202 -27.15 -2.56 15.42
CA LEU A 202 -26.24 -1.77 16.26
C LEU A 202 -26.98 -0.71 17.09
N ALA A 203 -28.04 -0.12 16.55
CA ALA A 203 -28.88 0.83 17.26
C ALA A 203 -29.64 0.14 18.41
N ALA A 204 -30.25 -1.03 18.14
CA ALA A 204 -30.92 -1.82 19.17
C ALA A 204 -29.95 -2.28 20.27
N GLU A 205 -28.73 -2.68 19.93
CA GLU A 205 -27.68 -2.99 20.92
C GLU A 205 -27.33 -1.78 21.79
N ALA A 206 -27.26 -0.58 21.18
CA ALA A 206 -27.00 0.65 21.91
C ALA A 206 -28.15 0.98 22.88
N GLU A 207 -29.40 0.85 22.44
CA GLU A 207 -30.59 1.05 23.28
C GLU A 207 -30.60 0.08 24.47
N GLN A 208 -30.34 -1.20 24.23
CA GLN A 208 -30.29 -2.21 25.30
C GLN A 208 -29.14 -1.93 26.27
N ALA A 209 -27.97 -1.50 25.78
CA ALA A 209 -26.84 -1.14 26.62
C ALA A 209 -27.16 0.08 27.51
N ALA A 210 -27.89 1.06 26.98
CA ALA A 210 -28.35 2.21 27.75
C ALA A 210 -29.35 1.78 28.85
N TYR A 211 -30.32 0.94 28.51
CA TYR A 211 -31.29 0.40 29.46
C TYR A 211 -30.62 -0.39 30.60
N ASN A 212 -29.61 -1.19 30.27
CA ASN A 212 -28.85 -1.99 31.23
C ASN A 212 -27.78 -1.18 32.02
N GLY A 213 -27.64 0.12 31.76
CA GLY A 213 -26.60 0.97 32.38
C GLY A 213 -25.17 0.67 31.92
N ASN A 214 -24.96 -0.11 30.86
CA ASN A 214 -23.64 -0.46 30.33
C ASN A 214 -23.07 0.64 29.44
N MET A 215 -22.59 1.71 30.07
CA MET A 215 -22.06 2.89 29.39
C MET A 215 -20.88 2.59 28.46
N LYS A 216 -20.06 1.58 28.80
CA LYS A 216 -18.92 1.16 27.97
C LYS A 216 -19.37 0.56 26.64
N GLN A 217 -20.38 -0.31 26.66
CA GLN A 217 -20.95 -0.87 25.43
C GLN A 217 -21.63 0.21 24.59
N LEU A 218 -22.44 1.07 25.21
CA LEU A 218 -23.10 2.19 24.54
C LEU A 218 -22.10 3.11 23.82
N TYR A 219 -21.01 3.50 24.49
CA TYR A 219 -19.98 4.34 23.88
C TYR A 219 -19.31 3.64 22.68
N ASN A 220 -18.99 2.36 22.81
CA ASN A 220 -18.35 1.59 21.75
C ASN A 220 -19.26 1.39 20.53
N THR A 221 -20.55 1.11 20.71
CA THR A 221 -21.52 0.98 19.60
C THR A 221 -21.76 2.33 18.93
N THR A 222 -21.94 3.39 19.72
CA THR A 222 -22.10 4.77 19.20
C THR A 222 -20.87 5.19 18.39
N LYS A 223 -19.66 4.87 18.86
CA LYS A 223 -18.41 5.13 18.13
C LYS A 223 -18.31 4.34 16.83
N LYS A 224 -18.84 3.11 16.77
CA LYS A 224 -18.93 2.33 15.53
C LYS A 224 -19.92 2.97 14.54
N LEU A 225 -21.07 3.45 15.03
CA LEU A 225 -22.10 4.11 14.24
C LEU A 225 -21.64 5.47 13.68
N SER A 226 -20.99 6.30 14.51
CA SER A 226 -20.52 7.64 14.13
C SER A 226 -19.37 7.63 13.13
N GLY A 227 -18.68 6.49 12.98
CA GLY A 227 -17.52 6.35 12.09
C GLY A 227 -16.36 7.27 12.49
N LYS A 228 -15.42 7.47 11.56
CA LYS A 228 -14.33 8.45 11.72
C LYS A 228 -14.85 9.81 11.27
N TYR A 229 -14.97 10.75 12.20
CA TYR A 229 -15.15 12.15 11.87
C TYR A 229 -13.87 12.64 11.17
N SER A 230 -13.94 12.83 9.85
CA SER A 230 -12.93 13.64 9.16
C SER A 230 -13.32 15.07 9.40
N THR A 231 -12.45 15.84 10.06
CA THR A 231 -12.57 17.29 9.97
C THR A 231 -12.56 17.64 8.48
N PRO A 232 -13.52 18.44 7.98
CA PRO A 232 -13.35 19.03 6.67
C PRO A 232 -12.05 19.83 6.71
N GLU A 233 -11.16 19.60 5.76
CA GLU A 233 -9.96 20.41 5.59
C GLU A 233 -10.45 21.85 5.33
N ARG A 234 -10.30 22.73 6.34
CA ARG A 234 -10.75 24.12 6.21
C ARG A 234 -9.82 24.79 5.21
N THR A 235 -10.29 24.91 3.97
CA THR A 235 -9.57 25.60 2.91
C THR A 235 -9.35 27.05 3.30
N VAL A 236 -8.11 27.54 3.20
CA VAL A 236 -7.76 28.95 3.43
C VAL A 236 -8.47 29.81 2.37
N LYS A 237 -9.20 30.82 2.81
CA LYS A 237 -9.92 31.76 1.94
C LYS A 237 -9.21 33.10 1.89
N ASP A 238 -9.29 33.74 0.73
CA ASP A 238 -8.88 35.12 0.56
C ASP A 238 -9.89 36.08 1.20
N LYS A 239 -9.56 37.38 1.28
CA LYS A 239 -10.45 38.45 1.79
C LYS A 239 -11.77 38.53 1.02
N GLU A 240 -11.76 38.17 -0.26
CA GLU A 240 -12.95 38.08 -1.13
C GLU A 240 -13.68 36.73 -1.01
N VAL A 241 -13.39 35.92 0.04
CA VAL A 241 -14.04 34.63 0.34
C VAL A 241 -13.71 33.51 -0.67
N LYS A 242 -12.87 33.77 -1.67
CA LYS A 242 -12.40 32.79 -2.66
C LYS A 242 -11.42 31.78 -2.05
N VAL A 243 -11.56 30.50 -2.40
CA VAL A 243 -10.71 29.42 -1.89
C VAL A 243 -9.32 29.45 -2.54
N ILE A 244 -8.28 29.47 -1.73
CA ILE A 244 -6.88 29.46 -2.16
C ILE A 244 -6.36 28.01 -2.13
N THR A 245 -6.01 27.48 -3.30
CA THR A 245 -5.50 26.11 -3.47
C THR A 245 -3.98 26.01 -3.55
N ILE A 246 -3.28 27.11 -3.83
CA ILE A 246 -1.82 27.14 -4.04
C ILE A 246 -1.10 27.44 -2.71
N LEU A 247 -0.15 26.58 -2.32
CA LEU A 247 0.56 26.67 -1.03
C LEU A 247 1.26 28.02 -0.80
N ALA A 248 1.91 28.57 -1.82
CA ALA A 248 2.57 29.88 -1.73
C ALA A 248 1.58 31.02 -1.43
N GLN A 249 0.40 30.99 -2.05
CA GLN A 249 -0.65 31.98 -1.80
C GLN A 249 -1.26 31.83 -0.40
N GLN A 250 -1.36 30.60 0.12
CA GLN A 250 -1.80 30.36 1.50
C GLN A 250 -0.82 30.97 2.51
N MET A 251 0.49 30.81 2.29
CA MET A 251 1.52 31.41 3.15
C MET A 251 1.50 32.94 3.11
N ASN A 252 1.30 33.53 1.92
CA ASN A 252 1.16 34.98 1.78
C ASN A 252 -0.09 35.50 2.51
N ARG A 253 -1.25 34.84 2.33
CA ARG A 253 -2.49 35.21 3.02
C ARG A 253 -2.38 35.14 4.54
N LEU A 254 -1.66 34.15 5.06
CA LEU A 254 -1.35 34.03 6.49
C LEU A 254 -0.43 35.17 6.94
N SER A 255 0.64 35.46 6.19
CA SER A 255 1.56 36.57 6.49
C SER A 255 0.83 37.92 6.56
N GLU A 256 -0.05 38.20 5.59
CA GLU A 256 -0.89 39.41 5.59
C GLU A 256 -1.81 39.48 6.81
N HIS A 257 -2.49 38.37 7.13
CA HIS A 257 -3.37 38.32 8.30
C HIS A 257 -2.63 38.66 9.59
N PHE A 258 -1.44 38.08 9.79
CA PHE A 258 -0.63 38.34 10.98
C PHE A 258 -0.04 39.75 10.99
N LYS A 259 0.34 40.30 9.83
CA LYS A 259 0.79 41.69 9.72
C LYS A 259 -0.33 42.67 10.10
N GLU A 260 -1.56 42.46 9.65
CA GLU A 260 -2.70 43.30 10.03
C GLU A 260 -3.09 43.14 11.50
N LEU A 261 -3.01 41.92 12.03
CA LEU A 261 -3.36 41.64 13.41
C LEU A 261 -2.36 42.26 14.40
N LEU A 262 -1.07 42.12 14.12
CA LEU A 262 0.01 42.52 15.02
C LEU A 262 0.43 43.99 14.86
N ASN A 263 0.24 44.60 13.70
CA ASN A 263 0.64 45.99 13.42
C ASN A 263 -0.54 46.96 13.37
N ARG A 264 -1.49 46.85 14.30
CA ARG A 264 -2.59 47.83 14.38
C ARG A 264 -2.03 49.20 14.78
N PRO A 265 -2.42 50.29 14.10
CA PRO A 265 -2.03 51.64 14.53
C PRO A 265 -2.55 51.89 15.94
N ALA A 266 -1.82 52.72 16.70
CA ALA A 266 -2.25 53.14 18.02
C ALA A 266 -3.68 53.72 17.91
N PRO A 267 -4.60 53.35 18.82
CA PRO A 267 -5.97 53.84 18.77
C PRO A 267 -5.97 55.37 18.79
N LEU A 268 -6.78 55.99 17.92
CA LEU A 268 -6.84 57.45 17.73
C LEU A 268 -7.10 58.20 19.04
N ASN A 269 -7.84 57.55 19.96
CA ASN A 269 -8.05 57.99 21.31
C ASN A 269 -7.27 57.04 22.23
N PRO A 270 -6.09 57.44 22.75
CA PRO A 270 -5.46 56.68 23.83
C PRO A 270 -6.44 56.61 25.00
N ARG A 271 -6.63 55.42 25.55
CA ARG A 271 -7.42 55.28 26.78
C ARG A 271 -6.64 55.98 27.87
N ASP A 272 -7.27 56.95 28.52
CA ASP A 272 -6.71 57.59 29.71
C ASP A 272 -6.81 56.57 30.85
N ILE A 273 -5.72 55.84 31.07
CA ILE A 273 -5.63 54.86 32.14
C ILE A 273 -5.30 55.68 33.40
N ASN A 274 -6.30 55.93 34.23
CA ASN A 274 -6.07 56.51 35.55
C ASN A 274 -5.01 55.67 36.28
N PRO A 275 -3.99 56.29 36.87
CA PRO A 275 -2.99 55.55 37.64
C PRO A 275 -3.72 54.74 38.71
N ALA A 276 -3.28 53.49 38.92
CA ALA A 276 -3.80 52.69 40.01
C ALA A 276 -3.55 53.47 41.32
N ASN A 277 -4.59 53.66 42.14
CA ASN A 277 -4.45 54.35 43.42
C ASN A 277 -3.52 53.59 44.39
N GLU A 278 -3.33 52.29 44.17
CA GLU A 278 -2.48 51.41 44.95
C GLU A 278 -1.75 50.43 44.02
N ASP A 279 -0.43 50.26 44.24
CA ASP A 279 0.34 49.23 43.58
C ASP A 279 -0.06 47.86 44.13
N LEU A 280 -0.50 46.96 43.25
CA LEU A 280 -0.73 45.57 43.64
C LEU A 280 0.61 44.98 44.12
N PRO A 281 0.66 44.26 45.25
CA PRO A 281 1.88 43.65 45.78
C PRO A 281 2.24 42.40 44.96
N ILE A 282 2.57 42.61 43.69
CA ILE A 282 2.98 41.56 42.76
C ILE A 282 4.49 41.50 42.82
N ASN A 283 5.01 40.39 43.30
CA ASN A 283 6.44 40.15 43.30
C ASN A 283 6.92 39.86 41.87
N CYS A 284 7.41 40.90 41.18
CA CYS A 284 8.02 40.80 39.85
C CYS A 284 9.49 40.37 39.89
N SER A 285 10.04 40.02 41.07
CA SER A 285 11.41 39.50 41.17
C SER A 285 11.49 38.10 40.57
N LYS A 286 12.72 37.71 40.19
CA LYS A 286 12.97 36.40 39.61
C LYS A 286 12.57 35.31 40.61
N PRO A 287 11.74 34.31 40.21
CA PRO A 287 11.27 33.28 41.12
C PRO A 287 12.44 32.50 41.70
N THR A 288 12.35 32.22 42.98
CA THR A 288 13.37 31.47 43.71
C THR A 288 13.33 29.99 43.34
N ARG A 289 14.47 29.32 43.49
CA ARG A 289 14.60 27.89 43.17
C ARG A 289 13.63 27.01 43.96
N GLU A 290 13.25 27.44 45.17
CA GLU A 290 12.29 26.73 46.01
C GLU A 290 10.84 26.88 45.51
N GLU A 291 10.44 28.08 45.07
CA GLU A 291 9.14 28.33 44.45
C GLU A 291 8.96 27.51 43.17
N ILE A 292 10.01 27.46 42.33
CA ILE A 292 10.01 26.64 41.11
C ILE A 292 9.88 25.15 41.47
N ARG A 293 10.61 24.68 42.48
CA ARG A 293 10.53 23.28 42.93
C ARG A 293 9.14 22.93 43.44
N LYS A 294 8.51 23.81 44.21
CA LYS A 294 7.17 23.62 44.79
C LYS A 294 6.09 23.58 43.70
N ALA A 295 6.20 24.42 42.67
CA ALA A 295 5.28 24.46 41.54
C ALA A 295 5.37 23.23 40.61
N ILE A 296 6.53 22.58 40.52
CA ILE A 296 6.73 21.38 39.70
C ILE A 296 6.20 20.11 40.38
N THR A 297 6.08 20.11 41.71
CA THR A 297 5.57 18.96 42.49
C THR A 297 4.05 18.93 42.68
N LEU A 298 3.31 19.92 42.17
CA LEU A 298 1.84 19.96 42.17
C LEU A 298 1.25 19.28 40.93
#